data_AF-A0A9Q1CQW2-F1
#
_entry.id   AF-A0A9Q1CQW2-F1
#
_cell.length_a   1.000
_cell.length_b   1.000
_cell.length_c   1.000
_cell.angle_alpha   90.00
_cell.angle_beta   90.00
_cell.angle_gamma   90.00
#
_symmetry.space_group_name_H-M   'P 1'
#
loop_
_entity.id
_entity.type
_entity.pdbx_description
1 polymer ?
#
loop_
_entity_poly.entity_id
_entity_poly.type
_entity_poly.pdbx_seq_one_letter_code
_entity_poly.pdbx_strand_id
1 'polypeptide(L)'
;MENKRLKNPTKNDMQKSWKELAGTTLASLIVFNRKRSGEVRKMELADVSKCTKGGSTTVVEEGLSKLETELCKILWRVEIVGKKGRTIPVLTNELKEALDLLQQKRSEAGVLETNPYMLATLQNGHMRAPDVLRTHARSCGAKKPEYLTSTSLRKHIATICQIMNLKDGLDIVARFMGHDKRTHQEYYRLPEQTLQLAKVSKVLFNMESGNLQNLAARSLDDIQIHPDEGTVFCSCLIYFTWLPLQYCHFK
;
A
#
# COMPACT_ATOMS: atom_id res chain seq x y z
N MET A 1 -6.01 39.31 31.09
CA MET A 1 -5.49 38.66 29.86
C MET A 1 -3.99 38.56 30.00
N GLU A 2 -3.51 37.44 30.51
CA GLU A 2 -2.09 37.26 30.84
C GLU A 2 -1.36 36.74 29.59
N ASN A 3 -0.57 37.63 29.00
CA ASN A 3 0.25 37.37 27.83
C ASN A 3 1.37 36.40 28.27
N LYS A 4 1.14 35.09 28.15
CA LYS A 4 2.16 34.07 28.39
C LYS A 4 3.28 34.31 27.37
N ARG A 5 4.35 35.00 27.82
CA ARG A 5 5.64 35.03 27.14
C ARG A 5 6.02 33.59 26.81
N LEU A 6 5.91 33.20 25.55
CA LEU A 6 6.51 31.98 25.03
C LEU A 6 8.01 32.11 25.31
N LYS A 7 8.49 31.38 26.32
CA LYS A 7 9.93 31.28 26.57
C LYS A 7 10.55 30.73 25.30
N ASN A 8 11.65 31.35 24.84
CA ASN A 8 12.41 30.81 23.72
C ASN A 8 12.74 29.34 24.02
N PRO A 9 12.47 28.42 23.09
CA PRO A 9 12.67 26.99 23.33
C PRO A 9 14.13 26.72 23.68
N THR A 10 14.35 25.90 24.70
CA THR A 10 15.72 25.49 25.05
C THR A 10 16.28 24.58 23.96
N LYS A 11 17.61 24.42 23.90
CA LYS A 11 18.24 23.47 22.97
C LYS A 11 17.68 22.05 23.13
N ASN A 12 17.33 21.65 24.36
CA ASN A 12 16.74 20.35 24.64
C ASN A 12 15.30 20.25 24.09
N ASP A 13 14.52 21.32 24.18
CA ASP A 13 13.18 21.38 23.59
C ASP A 13 13.24 21.26 22.07
N MET A 14 14.17 21.97 21.42
CA MET A 14 14.39 21.87 19.97
C MET A 14 14.77 20.45 19.54
N GLN A 15 15.66 19.80 20.29
CA GLN A 15 16.07 18.41 20.05
C GLN A 15 14.91 17.41 20.20
N LYS A 16 14.03 17.64 21.18
CA LYS A 16 12.84 16.82 21.39
C LYS A 16 11.84 17.01 20.24
N SER A 17 11.51 18.25 19.91
CA SER A 17 10.63 18.60 18.79
C SER A 17 11.15 18.04 17.46
N TRP A 18 12.47 18.09 17.22
CA TRP A 18 13.10 17.44 16.08
C TRP A 18 12.80 15.94 16.01
N LYS A 19 13.07 15.22 17.10
CA LYS A 19 12.87 13.76 17.14
C LYS A 19 11.40 13.38 16.95
N GLU A 20 10.49 14.15 17.54
CA GLU A 20 9.04 13.92 17.42
C GLU A 20 8.54 14.20 16.01
N LEU A 21 8.90 15.35 15.42
CA LEU A 21 8.49 15.71 14.06
C LEU A 21 9.12 14.76 13.03
N ALA A 22 10.43 14.51 13.09
CA ALA A 22 11.11 13.60 12.18
C ALA A 22 10.60 12.16 12.32
N GLY A 23 10.34 11.70 13.55
CA GLY A 23 9.76 10.38 13.81
C GLY A 23 8.36 10.24 13.24
N THR A 24 7.50 11.23 13.48
CA THR A 24 6.12 11.23 12.97
C THR A 24 6.10 11.28 11.45
N THR A 25 6.89 12.17 10.84
CA THR A 25 7.03 12.26 9.38
C THR A 25 7.53 10.94 8.78
N LEU A 26 8.54 10.31 9.38
CA LEU A 26 9.04 9.01 8.94
C LEU A 26 7.98 7.92 9.01
N ALA A 27 7.24 7.85 10.12
CA ALA A 27 6.18 6.86 10.31
C ALA A 27 5.08 7.05 9.25
N SER A 28 4.60 8.29 9.07
CA SER A 28 3.56 8.63 8.11
C SER A 28 3.99 8.33 6.68
N LEU A 29 5.22 8.66 6.29
CA LEU A 29 5.75 8.33 4.96
C LEU A 29 5.77 6.82 4.71
N ILE A 30 6.20 6.02 5.69
CA ILE A 30 6.22 4.55 5.56
C ILE A 30 4.80 3.98 5.49
N VAL A 31 3.90 4.45 6.35
CA VAL A 31 2.52 3.97 6.42
C VAL A 31 1.78 4.32 5.14
N PHE A 32 1.88 5.56 4.65
CA PHE A 32 1.21 6.00 3.42
C PHE A 32 1.72 5.24 2.19
N ASN A 33 3.04 5.16 2.02
CA ASN A 33 3.62 4.56 0.81
C ASN A 33 3.77 3.04 0.87
N ARG A 34 3.57 2.42 2.04
CA ARG A 34 3.78 0.98 2.30
C ARG A 34 5.19 0.48 1.89
N LYS A 35 6.17 1.39 1.88
CA LYS A 35 7.55 1.11 1.45
C LYS A 35 8.32 0.33 2.51
N ARG A 36 9.46 -0.26 2.10
CA ARG A 36 10.37 -0.84 3.08
C ARG A 36 10.97 0.31 3.90
N SER A 37 10.97 0.13 5.21
CA SER A 37 11.53 1.11 6.14
C SER A 37 12.99 1.49 5.84
N GLY A 38 13.78 0.54 5.33
CA GLY A 38 15.17 0.78 4.93
C GLY A 38 15.35 1.65 3.69
N GLU A 39 14.34 1.79 2.85
CA GLU A 39 14.36 2.69 1.67
C GLU A 39 14.04 4.12 2.13
N VAL A 40 12.90 4.31 2.79
CA VAL A 40 12.42 5.65 3.19
C VAL A 40 13.37 6.34 4.18
N ARG A 41 13.94 5.62 5.15
CA ARG A 41 14.83 6.22 6.15
C ARG A 41 16.16 6.72 5.58
N LYS A 42 16.53 6.29 4.37
CA LYS A 42 17.76 6.68 3.70
C LYS A 42 17.58 7.86 2.75
N MET A 43 16.39 8.44 2.68
CA MET A 43 16.11 9.66 1.93
C MET A 43 17.08 10.77 2.32
N GLU A 44 17.74 11.36 1.33
CA GLU A 44 18.71 12.43 1.51
C GLU A 44 18.09 13.81 1.25
N LEU A 45 18.75 14.86 1.74
CA LEU A 45 18.34 16.25 1.47
C LEU A 45 18.30 16.55 -0.04
N ALA A 46 19.23 15.97 -0.80
CA ALA A 46 19.31 16.12 -2.25
C ALA A 46 18.16 15.43 -3.00
N ASP A 47 17.52 14.43 -2.41
CA ASP A 47 16.34 13.78 -3.00
C ASP A 47 15.11 14.69 -2.85
N VAL A 48 14.97 15.31 -1.67
CA VAL A 48 13.85 16.21 -1.35
C VAL A 48 13.93 17.51 -2.14
N SER A 49 15.12 18.02 -2.43
CA SER A 49 15.28 19.22 -3.27
C SER A 49 14.88 18.98 -4.73
N LYS A 50 14.92 17.74 -5.20
CA LYS A 50 14.47 17.32 -6.53
C LYS A 50 13.00 16.89 -6.55
N CYS A 51 12.27 17.14 -5.47
CA CYS A 51 10.87 16.75 -5.37
C CYS A 51 10.02 17.49 -6.42
N THR A 52 9.20 16.73 -7.14
CA THR A 52 8.31 17.26 -8.17
C THR A 52 6.87 17.17 -7.73
N LYS A 53 6.07 18.17 -8.11
CA LYS A 53 4.62 18.14 -7.90
C LYS A 53 3.94 17.60 -9.15
N GLY A 54 3.05 16.62 -9.01
CA GLY A 54 2.36 15.99 -10.13
C GLY A 54 3.20 15.06 -11.01
N GLY A 55 2.61 14.62 -12.11
CA GLY A 55 3.28 13.84 -13.16
C GLY A 55 4.04 14.76 -14.11
N SER A 56 5.27 14.39 -14.48
CA SER A 56 6.23 15.24 -15.22
C SER A 56 5.86 15.55 -16.69
N THR A 57 4.60 15.47 -17.11
CA THR A 57 4.26 15.63 -18.54
C THR A 57 2.85 16.18 -18.73
N THR A 58 2.76 17.39 -19.28
CA THR A 58 1.52 18.11 -19.63
C THR A 58 0.63 17.36 -20.65
N VAL A 59 1.20 16.41 -21.39
CA VAL A 59 0.50 15.63 -22.43
C VAL A 59 -0.37 14.50 -21.85
N VAL A 60 -0.19 14.14 -20.57
CA VAL A 60 -0.86 12.97 -19.95
C VAL A 60 -2.20 13.34 -19.28
N GLU A 61 -2.49 14.64 -19.11
CA GLU A 61 -3.68 15.10 -18.37
C GLU A 61 -5.01 14.77 -19.07
N GLU A 62 -5.01 14.61 -20.40
CA GLU A 62 -6.21 14.29 -21.19
C GLU A 62 -6.74 12.87 -20.97
N GLY A 63 -5.90 11.95 -20.47
CA GLY A 63 -6.27 10.56 -20.17
C GLY A 63 -6.65 10.29 -18.72
N LEU A 64 -6.54 11.29 -17.83
CA LEU A 64 -6.80 11.13 -16.40
C LEU A 64 -8.26 11.44 -16.06
N SER A 65 -8.83 10.67 -15.14
CA SER A 65 -10.09 11.02 -14.51
C SER A 65 -9.96 12.29 -13.67
N LYS A 66 -11.08 12.95 -13.40
CA LYS A 66 -11.11 14.16 -12.54
C LYS A 66 -10.40 13.95 -11.21
N LEU A 67 -10.58 12.78 -10.59
CA LEU A 67 -9.93 12.45 -9.32
C LEU A 67 -8.41 12.33 -9.48
N GLU A 68 -7.93 11.64 -10.51
CA GLU A 68 -6.50 11.48 -10.77
C GLU A 68 -5.81 12.81 -11.05
N THR A 69 -6.48 13.70 -11.80
CA THR A 69 -6.00 15.06 -12.04
C THR A 69 -5.88 15.88 -10.75
N GLU A 70 -6.88 15.81 -9.87
CA GLU A 70 -6.80 16.47 -8.56
C GLU A 70 -5.71 15.87 -7.67
N LEU A 71 -5.52 14.54 -7.70
CA LEU A 71 -4.44 13.88 -6.97
C LEU A 71 -3.05 14.37 -7.42
N CYS A 72 -2.84 14.57 -8.73
CA CYS A 72 -1.60 15.14 -9.26
C CYS A 72 -1.34 16.58 -8.78
N LYS A 73 -2.39 17.36 -8.47
CA LYS A 73 -2.26 18.73 -7.96
C LYS A 73 -1.90 18.81 -6.48
N ILE A 74 -2.10 17.74 -5.71
CA ILE A 74 -1.84 17.73 -4.27
C ILE A 74 -0.66 16.84 -3.87
N LEU A 75 -0.35 15.81 -4.67
CA LEU A 75 0.74 14.89 -4.38
C LEU A 75 2.06 15.38 -4.96
N TRP A 76 3.07 15.24 -4.12
CA TRP A 76 4.47 15.41 -4.44
C TRP A 76 5.13 14.05 -4.57
N ARG A 77 6.12 13.95 -5.46
CA ARG A 77 6.91 12.77 -5.71
C ARG A 77 8.38 13.06 -5.41
N VAL A 78 8.95 12.26 -4.52
CA VAL A 78 10.39 12.25 -4.19
C VAL A 78 10.99 10.97 -4.76
N GLU A 79 12.07 11.09 -5.52
CA GLU A 79 12.79 9.93 -6.06
C GLU A 79 14.00 9.63 -5.19
N ILE A 80 14.04 8.44 -4.58
CA ILE A 80 15.13 8.01 -3.68
C ILE A 80 15.90 6.84 -4.28
N VAL A 81 17.19 6.72 -3.94
CA VAL A 81 18.02 5.60 -4.41
C VAL A 81 17.82 4.37 -3.52
N GLY A 82 17.25 3.33 -4.11
CA GLY A 82 17.05 2.02 -3.49
C GLY A 82 18.26 1.09 -3.61
N LYS A 83 18.04 -0.20 -3.27
CA LYS A 83 19.07 -1.23 -3.43
C LYS A 83 19.48 -1.37 -4.90
N LYS A 84 20.77 -1.66 -5.12
CA LYS A 84 21.37 -1.84 -6.46
C LYS A 84 21.22 -0.60 -7.38
N GLY A 85 21.14 0.60 -6.79
CA GLY A 85 21.04 1.85 -7.54
C GLY A 85 19.68 2.10 -8.20
N ARG A 86 18.64 1.30 -7.89
CA ARG A 86 17.31 1.48 -8.46
C ARG A 86 16.61 2.67 -7.83
N THR A 87 16.16 3.62 -8.64
CA THR A 87 15.32 4.73 -8.18
C THR A 87 13.94 4.25 -7.77
N ILE A 88 13.47 4.69 -6.61
CA ILE A 88 12.17 4.33 -6.03
C ILE A 88 11.40 5.62 -5.74
N PRO A 89 10.15 5.76 -6.21
CA PRO A 89 9.33 6.93 -5.91
C PRO A 89 8.71 6.82 -4.51
N VAL A 90 8.67 7.93 -3.77
CA VAL A 90 7.95 8.12 -2.51
C VAL A 90 6.99 9.30 -2.70
N LEU A 91 5.71 9.07 -2.43
CA LEU A 91 4.69 10.09 -2.50
C LEU A 91 4.53 10.79 -1.15
N THR A 92 4.30 12.09 -1.19
CA THR A 92 4.05 12.92 -0.01
C THR A 92 3.03 14.00 -0.36
N ASN A 93 2.13 14.33 0.55
CA ASN A 93 1.18 15.46 0.42
C ASN A 93 1.54 16.53 1.47
N GLU A 94 0.66 16.72 2.45
CA GLU A 94 0.78 17.50 3.69
C GLU A 94 2.12 17.32 4.42
N LEU A 95 2.76 16.16 4.30
CA LEU A 95 4.07 15.94 4.93
C LEU A 95 5.21 16.74 4.28
N LYS A 96 5.00 17.37 3.10
CA LYS A 96 6.00 18.21 2.45
C LYS A 96 6.38 19.42 3.31
N GLU A 97 5.41 20.05 3.96
CA GLU A 97 5.66 21.18 4.86
C GLU A 97 6.48 20.74 6.08
N ALA A 98 6.18 19.56 6.62
CA ALA A 98 6.96 18.98 7.72
C ALA A 98 8.40 18.67 7.29
N LEU A 99 8.60 18.19 6.06
CA LEU A 99 9.94 18.02 5.49
C LEU A 99 10.66 19.37 5.37
N ASP A 100 10.03 20.38 4.80
CA ASP A 100 10.66 21.71 4.63
C ASP A 100 11.02 22.34 5.98
N LEU A 101 10.14 22.21 6.98
CA LEU A 101 10.40 22.68 8.34
C LEU A 101 11.58 21.93 8.99
N LEU A 102 11.66 20.61 8.81
CA LEU A 102 12.82 19.82 9.26
C LEU A 102 14.10 20.28 8.54
N GLN A 103 14.06 20.57 7.25
CA GLN A 103 15.24 21.08 6.56
C GLN A 103 15.68 22.44 7.13
N GLN A 104 14.75 23.36 7.34
CA GLN A 104 15.02 24.69 7.87
C GLN A 104 15.58 24.65 9.30
N LYS A 105 15.01 23.81 10.17
CA LYS A 105 15.34 23.77 11.61
C LYS A 105 16.44 22.79 11.98
N ARG A 106 17.07 22.15 10.99
CA ARG A 106 18.12 21.14 11.16
C ARG A 106 19.30 21.59 12.02
N SER A 107 19.86 22.77 11.72
CA SER A 107 21.02 23.31 12.43
C SER A 107 20.64 23.72 13.87
N GLU A 108 19.50 24.37 14.05
CA GLU A 108 18.96 24.74 15.38
C GLU A 108 18.71 23.52 16.28
N ALA A 109 18.26 22.40 15.70
CA ALA A 109 18.09 21.14 16.42
C ALA A 109 19.43 20.47 16.80
N GLY A 110 20.56 20.91 16.24
CA GLY A 110 21.88 20.36 16.49
C GLY A 110 22.19 19.08 15.72
N VAL A 111 21.58 18.90 14.54
CA VAL A 111 21.98 17.84 13.62
C VAL A 111 23.28 18.23 12.92
N LEU A 112 24.21 17.28 12.80
CA LEU A 112 25.49 17.51 12.12
C LEU A 112 25.29 17.93 10.65
N GLU A 113 26.01 18.98 10.23
CA GLU A 113 25.98 19.47 8.84
C GLU A 113 26.46 18.41 7.84
N THR A 114 27.37 17.53 8.26
CA THR A 114 27.91 16.43 7.44
C THR A 114 26.92 15.28 7.25
N ASN A 115 25.78 15.27 7.96
CA ASN A 115 24.81 14.20 7.85
C ASN A 115 23.90 14.46 6.63
N PRO A 116 23.87 13.58 5.60
CA PRO A 116 23.12 13.84 4.37
C PRO A 116 21.62 13.52 4.49
N TYR A 117 21.21 12.78 5.52
CA TYR A 117 19.86 12.23 5.61
C TYR A 117 18.82 13.29 6.00
N MET A 118 17.68 13.26 5.33
CA MET A 118 16.53 14.11 5.63
C MET A 118 16.02 13.87 7.04
N LEU A 119 15.76 12.60 7.37
CA LEU A 119 15.23 12.13 8.66
C LEU A 119 16.39 11.66 9.54
N ALA A 120 17.26 12.60 9.86
CA ALA A 120 18.52 12.38 10.57
C ALA A 120 18.34 12.17 12.07
N THR A 121 19.27 11.40 12.65
CA THR A 121 19.54 11.46 14.09
C THR A 121 20.27 12.75 14.44
N LEU A 122 20.28 13.13 15.72
CA LEU A 122 21.14 14.21 16.20
C LEU A 122 22.63 13.81 16.13
N GLN A 123 22.91 12.50 16.25
CA GLN A 123 24.19 11.92 15.86
C GLN A 123 24.30 11.76 14.34
N ASN A 124 25.45 11.30 13.85
CA ASN A 124 25.59 10.94 12.45
C ASN A 124 24.68 9.76 12.06
N GLY A 125 23.98 9.87 10.93
CA GLY A 125 23.08 8.83 10.40
C GLY A 125 21.59 9.19 10.44
N HIS A 126 20.74 8.20 10.16
CA HIS A 126 19.29 8.34 10.05
C HIS A 126 18.53 7.68 11.21
N MET A 127 17.27 8.09 11.42
CA MET A 127 16.41 7.48 12.44
C MET A 127 16.16 5.98 12.19
N ARG A 128 16.02 5.22 13.29
CA ARG A 128 15.66 3.80 13.22
C ARG A 128 14.16 3.64 13.02
N ALA A 129 13.76 3.57 11.76
CA ALA A 129 12.35 3.39 11.36
C ALA A 129 11.57 2.28 12.09
N PRO A 130 12.11 1.06 12.37
CA PRO A 130 11.36 0.05 13.12
C PRO A 130 11.00 0.48 14.54
N ASP A 131 11.88 1.22 15.21
CA ASP A 131 11.63 1.67 16.58
C ASP A 131 10.60 2.81 16.59
N VAL A 132 10.71 3.74 15.63
CA VAL A 132 9.73 4.80 15.40
C VAL A 132 8.33 4.21 15.16
N LEU A 133 8.20 3.28 14.22
CA LEU A 133 6.92 2.62 13.93
C LEU A 133 6.36 1.90 15.16
N ARG A 134 7.21 1.18 15.91
CA ARG A 134 6.78 0.48 17.13
C ARG A 134 6.27 1.45 18.19
N THR A 135 6.92 2.60 18.36
CA THR A 135 6.47 3.64 19.30
C THR A 135 5.11 4.19 18.90
N HIS A 136 4.94 4.60 17.64
CA HIS A 136 3.66 5.12 17.15
C HIS A 136 2.54 4.07 17.14
N ALA A 137 2.85 2.82 16.81
CA ALA A 137 1.88 1.73 16.84
C ALA A 137 1.33 1.49 18.25
N ARG A 138 2.18 1.59 19.28
CA ARG A 138 1.75 1.43 20.68
C ARG A 138 0.95 2.62 21.19
N SER A 139 1.23 3.83 20.71
CA SER A 139 0.52 5.03 21.15
C SER A 139 -0.79 5.30 20.39
N CYS A 140 -1.00 4.70 19.22
CA CYS A 140 -2.18 4.97 18.40
C CYS A 140 -3.46 4.20 18.80
N GLY A 141 -3.43 3.41 19.88
CA GLY A 141 -4.61 2.66 20.35
C GLY A 141 -5.03 1.47 19.46
N ALA A 142 -4.14 1.00 18.58
CA ALA A 142 -4.44 -0.16 17.75
C ALA A 142 -4.64 -1.42 18.61
N LYS A 143 -5.63 -2.26 18.28
CA LYS A 143 -5.89 -3.52 19.00
C LYS A 143 -4.70 -4.49 18.97
N LYS A 144 -3.94 -4.49 17.87
CA LYS A 144 -2.80 -5.38 17.63
C LYS A 144 -1.62 -4.60 17.02
N PRO A 145 -0.91 -3.78 17.82
CA PRO A 145 0.15 -2.90 17.34
C PRO A 145 1.35 -3.64 16.76
N GLU A 146 1.55 -4.91 17.11
CA GLU A 146 2.60 -5.79 16.58
C GLU A 146 2.50 -6.03 15.07
N TYR A 147 1.32 -5.83 14.46
CA TYR A 147 1.15 -5.92 13.02
C TYR A 147 1.38 -4.58 12.29
N LEU A 148 1.58 -3.47 13.00
CA LEU A 148 1.89 -2.17 12.40
C LEU A 148 3.39 -2.01 12.13
N THR A 149 3.97 -2.99 11.45
CA THR A 149 5.37 -2.99 11.01
C THR A 149 5.46 -2.73 9.52
N SER A 150 6.57 -2.17 9.05
CA SER A 150 6.80 -1.94 7.61
C SER A 150 6.65 -3.22 6.78
N THR A 151 7.07 -4.38 7.30
CA THR A 151 6.93 -5.67 6.62
C THR A 151 5.47 -6.11 6.54
N SER A 152 4.71 -6.03 7.62
CA SER A 152 3.29 -6.37 7.64
C SER A 152 2.45 -5.44 6.77
N LEU A 153 2.71 -4.13 6.82
CA LEU A 153 2.03 -3.14 5.97
C LEU A 153 2.30 -3.37 4.48
N ARG A 154 3.53 -3.77 4.14
CA ARG A 154 3.91 -4.12 2.78
C ARG A 154 3.23 -5.40 2.28
N LYS A 155 3.10 -6.42 3.15
CA LYS A 155 2.31 -7.63 2.84
C LYS A 155 0.83 -7.27 2.64
N HIS A 156 0.28 -6.41 3.50
CA HIS A 156 -1.11 -5.99 3.45
C HIS A 156 -1.51 -5.36 2.12
N ILE A 157 -0.75 -4.39 1.60
CA ILE A 157 -1.06 -3.79 0.29
C ILE A 157 -0.99 -4.82 -0.84
N ALA A 158 -0.02 -5.72 -0.80
CA ALA A 158 0.09 -6.76 -1.82
C ALA A 158 -1.12 -7.72 -1.78
N THR A 159 -1.56 -8.14 -0.59
CA THR A 159 -2.79 -8.93 -0.42
C THR A 159 -4.02 -8.18 -0.93
N ILE A 160 -4.17 -6.88 -0.61
CA ILE A 160 -5.29 -6.08 -1.10
C ILE A 160 -5.29 -5.99 -2.63
N CYS A 161 -4.15 -5.65 -3.25
CA CYS A 161 -4.03 -5.60 -4.71
C CYS A 161 -4.44 -6.91 -5.37
N GLN A 162 -4.19 -8.02 -4.67
CA GLN A 162 -4.51 -9.34 -5.15
C GLN A 162 -5.99 -9.70 -5.03
N ILE A 163 -6.62 -9.36 -3.90
CA ILE A 163 -8.07 -9.51 -3.69
C ILE A 163 -8.85 -8.63 -4.68
N MET A 164 -8.36 -7.41 -4.90
CA MET A 164 -8.94 -6.47 -5.87
C MET A 164 -8.79 -6.94 -7.32
N ASN A 165 -7.99 -7.99 -7.59
CA ASN A 165 -7.78 -8.57 -8.90
C ASN A 165 -7.58 -7.50 -9.99
N LEU A 166 -6.63 -6.58 -9.72
CA LEU A 166 -6.33 -5.44 -10.59
C LEU A 166 -5.87 -5.96 -11.97
N LYS A 167 -6.80 -6.06 -12.93
CA LYS A 167 -6.53 -6.48 -14.31
C LYS A 167 -5.58 -5.48 -14.98
N ASP A 168 -5.87 -4.19 -14.79
CA ASP A 168 -5.08 -3.05 -15.27
C ASP A 168 -4.53 -2.26 -14.07
N GLY A 169 -3.22 -1.98 -14.04
CA GLY A 169 -2.57 -1.17 -13.00
C GLY A 169 -1.80 -1.94 -11.92
N LEU A 170 -1.86 -3.28 -11.86
CA LEU A 170 -1.00 -4.08 -10.97
C LEU A 170 0.49 -3.87 -11.26
N ASP A 171 0.83 -3.66 -12.52
CA ASP A 171 2.19 -3.34 -12.98
C ASP A 171 2.63 -1.95 -12.47
N ILE A 172 1.74 -0.95 -12.50
CA ILE A 172 1.99 0.38 -11.95
C ILE A 172 2.26 0.26 -10.44
N VAL A 173 1.43 -0.47 -9.71
CA VAL A 173 1.61 -0.68 -8.26
C VAL A 173 2.89 -1.49 -7.98
N ALA A 174 3.18 -2.54 -8.75
CA ALA A 174 4.40 -3.35 -8.55
C ALA A 174 5.67 -2.54 -8.79
N ARG A 175 5.71 -1.76 -9.89
CA ARG A 175 6.81 -0.83 -10.21
C ARG A 175 6.94 0.23 -9.14
N PHE A 176 5.83 0.82 -8.70
CA PHE A 176 5.82 1.75 -7.58
C PHE A 176 6.44 1.09 -6.37
N MET A 177 6.03 -0.12 -5.98
CA MET A 177 6.59 -0.83 -4.84
C MET A 177 8.05 -1.26 -5.03
N GLY A 178 8.64 -1.14 -6.22
CA GLY A 178 10.03 -1.52 -6.49
C GLY A 178 10.23 -3.03 -6.67
N HIS A 179 9.18 -3.74 -7.08
CA HIS A 179 9.20 -5.17 -7.43
C HIS A 179 9.04 -5.34 -8.95
N ASP A 180 9.53 -6.46 -9.47
CA ASP A 180 9.13 -6.93 -10.79
C ASP A 180 7.69 -7.50 -10.71
N LYS A 181 6.89 -7.33 -11.78
CA LYS A 181 5.52 -7.85 -11.90
C LYS A 181 5.48 -9.34 -11.59
N ARG A 182 6.48 -10.10 -12.06
CA ARG A 182 6.59 -11.54 -11.82
C ARG A 182 6.80 -11.88 -10.34
N THR A 183 7.65 -11.12 -9.64
CA THR A 183 7.84 -11.30 -8.19
C THR A 183 6.57 -10.98 -7.41
N HIS A 184 5.78 -9.99 -7.85
CA HIS A 184 4.50 -9.68 -7.21
C HIS A 184 3.46 -10.79 -7.43
N GLN A 185 3.40 -11.35 -8.64
CA GLN A 185 2.51 -12.47 -8.99
C GLN A 185 2.90 -13.80 -8.36
N GLU A 186 4.18 -14.03 -8.06
CA GLU A 186 4.67 -15.26 -7.43
C GLU A 186 4.56 -15.24 -5.89
N TYR A 187 4.87 -14.10 -5.24
CA TYR A 187 4.89 -14.02 -3.77
C TYR A 187 3.51 -13.84 -3.13
N TYR A 188 2.54 -13.36 -3.91
CA TYR A 188 1.21 -13.01 -3.43
C TYR A 188 0.16 -13.70 -4.29
N ARG A 189 0.27 -15.03 -4.46
CA ARG A 189 -0.86 -15.81 -4.97
C ARG A 189 -1.82 -16.08 -3.82
N LEU A 190 -3.11 -15.88 -4.10
CA LEU A 190 -4.23 -16.37 -3.32
C LEU A 190 -4.04 -17.89 -3.39
N PRO A 191 -4.23 -18.62 -2.29
CA PRO A 191 -4.06 -20.07 -2.31
C PRO A 191 -4.79 -20.61 -3.53
N GLU A 192 -4.06 -21.33 -4.39
CA GLU A 192 -4.60 -21.83 -5.66
C GLU A 192 -5.92 -22.57 -5.43
N GLN A 193 -6.01 -23.28 -4.30
CA GLN A 193 -7.20 -23.95 -3.78
C GLN A 193 -8.41 -23.01 -3.62
N THR A 194 -8.23 -21.80 -3.05
CA THR A 194 -9.31 -20.83 -2.88
C THR A 194 -9.75 -20.23 -4.21
N LEU A 195 -8.80 -19.96 -5.10
CA LEU A 195 -9.10 -19.40 -6.42
C LEU A 195 -9.79 -20.43 -7.33
N GLN A 196 -9.31 -21.67 -7.31
CA GLN A 196 -9.94 -22.80 -7.99
C GLN A 196 -11.35 -23.01 -7.43
N LEU A 197 -11.50 -23.11 -6.11
CA LEU A 197 -12.82 -23.28 -5.50
C LEU A 197 -13.77 -22.16 -5.93
N ALA A 198 -13.40 -20.89 -5.78
CA ALA A 198 -14.29 -19.76 -6.07
C ALA A 198 -14.58 -19.57 -7.57
N LYS A 199 -13.58 -19.72 -8.46
CA LYS A 199 -13.76 -19.50 -9.91
C LYS A 199 -14.33 -20.70 -10.62
N VAL A 200 -13.89 -21.91 -10.26
CA VAL A 200 -14.40 -23.15 -10.87
C VAL A 200 -15.82 -23.43 -10.41
N SER A 201 -16.17 -23.22 -9.13
CA SER A 201 -17.56 -23.38 -8.67
C SER A 201 -18.54 -22.48 -9.43
N LYS A 202 -18.18 -21.22 -9.72
CA LYS A 202 -18.99 -20.33 -10.58
C LYS A 202 -19.28 -20.91 -11.95
N VAL A 203 -18.27 -21.50 -12.58
CA VAL A 203 -18.44 -22.15 -13.89
C VAL A 203 -19.33 -23.38 -13.77
N LEU A 204 -19.04 -24.25 -12.80
CA LEU A 204 -19.79 -25.49 -12.59
C LEU A 204 -21.27 -25.23 -12.28
N PHE A 205 -21.58 -24.27 -11.41
CA PHE A 205 -22.97 -23.91 -11.10
C PHE A 205 -23.72 -23.34 -12.31
N ASN A 206 -23.09 -22.49 -13.14
CA ASN A 206 -23.71 -21.98 -14.36
C ASN A 206 -23.89 -23.07 -15.45
N MET A 207 -23.02 -24.08 -15.48
CA MET A 207 -23.20 -25.25 -16.35
C MET A 207 -24.39 -26.10 -15.89
N GLU A 208 -24.52 -26.31 -14.59
CA GLU A 208 -25.58 -27.13 -14.00
C GLU A 208 -26.96 -26.46 -14.07
N SER A 209 -27.03 -25.12 -13.92
CA SER A 209 -28.28 -24.37 -14.08
C SER A 209 -28.70 -24.15 -15.55
N GLY A 210 -27.93 -24.68 -16.52
CA GLY A 210 -28.19 -24.50 -17.95
C GLY A 210 -27.95 -23.08 -18.47
N ASN A 211 -27.36 -22.20 -17.66
CA ASN A 211 -27.12 -20.80 -17.99
C ASN A 211 -25.80 -20.59 -18.77
N LEU A 212 -25.67 -21.33 -19.88
CA LEU A 212 -24.47 -21.31 -20.72
C LEU A 212 -24.26 -19.95 -21.42
N GLN A 213 -25.30 -19.13 -21.55
CA GLN A 213 -25.21 -17.78 -22.09
C GLN A 213 -24.40 -16.83 -21.18
N ASN A 214 -24.42 -17.06 -19.85
CA ASN A 214 -23.59 -16.31 -18.91
C ASN A 214 -22.10 -16.72 -18.95
N LEU A 215 -21.79 -17.89 -19.51
CA LEU A 215 -20.41 -18.37 -19.71
C LEU A 215 -19.84 -17.93 -21.06
N ALA A 216 -20.68 -17.78 -22.08
CA ALA A 216 -20.26 -17.34 -23.40
C ALA A 216 -19.74 -15.89 -23.36
N ALA A 217 -18.49 -15.70 -23.82
CA ALA A 217 -17.83 -14.40 -24.01
C ALA A 217 -17.57 -13.54 -22.75
N ARG A 218 -17.66 -14.09 -21.53
CA ARG A 218 -17.33 -13.38 -20.28
C ARG A 218 -16.02 -13.86 -19.65
N SER A 219 -15.33 -12.95 -18.95
CA SER A 219 -14.20 -13.33 -18.10
C SER A 219 -14.70 -14.10 -16.88
N LEU A 220 -13.89 -15.02 -16.33
CA LEU A 220 -14.22 -15.78 -15.11
C LEU A 220 -14.62 -14.89 -13.92
N ASP A 221 -14.14 -13.65 -13.90
CA ASP A 221 -14.44 -12.70 -12.84
C ASP A 221 -15.85 -12.08 -12.97
N ASP A 222 -16.40 -12.07 -14.19
CA ASP A 222 -17.67 -11.42 -14.54
C ASP A 222 -18.85 -12.41 -14.52
N ILE A 223 -18.57 -13.69 -14.24
CA ILE A 223 -19.57 -14.74 -14.05
C ILE A 223 -20.26 -14.52 -12.70
N GLN A 224 -21.58 -14.36 -12.76
CA GLN A 224 -22.45 -14.23 -11.59
C GLN A 224 -23.14 -15.57 -11.31
N ILE A 225 -23.39 -15.84 -10.03
CA ILE A 225 -24.27 -16.93 -9.57
C ILE A 225 -25.37 -16.24 -8.77
N HIS A 226 -26.63 -16.63 -8.94
CA HIS A 226 -27.69 -16.13 -8.09
C HIS A 226 -27.58 -16.76 -6.68
N PRO A 227 -27.71 -15.97 -5.59
CA PRO A 227 -27.53 -16.47 -4.23
C PRO A 227 -28.43 -17.66 -3.86
N ASP A 228 -29.62 -17.76 -4.47
CA ASP A 228 -30.55 -18.87 -4.24
C ASP A 228 -30.08 -20.21 -4.81
N GLU A 229 -29.19 -20.22 -5.80
CA GLU A 229 -28.66 -21.47 -6.36
C GLU A 229 -27.73 -22.16 -5.35
N GLY A 230 -26.94 -21.42 -4.57
CA GLY A 230 -26.02 -21.98 -3.58
C GLY A 230 -26.69 -22.62 -2.36
N THR A 231 -27.91 -22.20 -2.02
CA THR A 231 -28.67 -22.71 -0.88
C THR A 231 -29.45 -23.99 -1.20
N VAL A 232 -29.79 -24.22 -2.46
CA VAL A 232 -30.58 -25.39 -2.91
C VAL A 232 -29.74 -26.67 -2.99
N PHE A 233 -28.41 -26.57 -3.12
CA PHE A 233 -27.55 -27.75 -3.26
C PHE A 233 -27.27 -28.50 -1.96
N CYS A 234 -27.37 -27.85 -0.80
CA CYS A 234 -27.21 -28.55 0.49
C CYS A 234 -28.39 -29.52 0.75
N SER A 235 -29.56 -29.25 0.18
CA SER A 235 -30.76 -30.10 0.32
C SER A 235 -30.90 -31.14 -0.79
N CYS A 236 -30.49 -30.86 -2.04
CA CYS A 236 -30.68 -31.81 -3.15
C CYS A 236 -29.57 -32.89 -3.27
N LEU A 237 -28.32 -32.61 -2.90
CA LEU A 237 -27.24 -33.61 -3.03
C LEU A 237 -27.34 -34.77 -2.01
N ILE A 238 -28.10 -34.59 -0.93
CA ILE A 238 -28.43 -35.69 -0.01
C ILE A 238 -29.47 -36.64 -0.63
N TYR A 239 -30.31 -36.17 -1.56
CA TYR A 239 -31.36 -37.00 -2.17
C TYR A 239 -30.91 -37.82 -3.38
N PHE A 240 -29.78 -37.50 -4.02
CA PHE A 240 -29.34 -38.20 -5.25
C PHE A 240 -28.32 -39.33 -5.04
N THR A 241 -27.94 -39.66 -3.80
CA THR A 241 -27.06 -40.83 -3.52
C THR A 241 -27.82 -42.12 -3.15
N TRP A 242 -29.15 -42.12 -3.23
CA TRP A 242 -29.99 -43.30 -3.02
C TRP A 242 -31.08 -43.43 -4.11
N LEU A 243 -30.68 -43.64 -5.36
CA LEU A 243 -31.53 -44.31 -6.34
C LEU A 243 -30.63 -45.07 -7.33
N PRO A 244 -30.73 -46.42 -7.38
CA PRO A 244 -29.87 -47.23 -8.23
C PRO A 244 -30.18 -46.98 -9.70
N LEU A 245 -29.10 -46.88 -10.48
CA LEU A 245 -29.02 -47.03 -11.93
C LEU A 245 -30.11 -47.94 -12.50
N GLN A 246 -31.10 -47.37 -13.17
CA GLN A 246 -31.86 -48.05 -14.21
C GLN A 246 -32.46 -47.02 -15.17
N TYR A 247 -32.46 -47.37 -16.45
CA TYR A 247 -32.88 -46.60 -17.62
C TYR A 247 -31.81 -45.75 -18.31
N CYS A 248 -30.80 -46.44 -18.85
CA CYS A 248 -30.44 -46.22 -20.25
C CYS A 248 -31.39 -47.07 -21.10
N HIS A 249 -32.23 -46.42 -21.92
CA HIS A 249 -32.67 -47.03 -23.17
C HIS A 249 -32.64 -45.96 -24.27
N PHE A 250 -31.76 -46.21 -25.23
CA PHE A 250 -31.69 -45.59 -26.54
C PHE A 250 -33.04 -45.66 -27.26
N LYS A 251 -33.50 -44.52 -27.76
CA LYS A 251 -33.86 -44.31 -29.17
C LYS A 251 -33.85 -42.83 -29.50
#